data_AF-A0A2H6EUK1-F1
#
_entry.id   AF-A0A2H6EUK1-F1
#
_cell.length_a   1.000
_cell.length_b   1.000
_cell.length_c   1.000
_cell.angle_alpha   90.00
_cell.angle_beta   90.00
_cell.angle_gamma   90.00
#
_symmetry.space_group_name_H-M   'P 1'
#
loop_
_entity.id
_entity.type
_entity.pdbx_description
1 polymer ?
#
loop_
_entity_poly.entity_id
_entity_poly.type
_entity_poly.pdbx_seq_one_letter_code
_entity_poly.pdbx_strand_id
1 'polypeptide(L)' 'MDKSLLKEVLKMPPDERITLAEIILESINREENEIRQIWIQEVSDRIKAYRDGKANVIDFEDQYIES' A
#
# COMPACT_ATOMS: atom_id res chain seq x y z
N MET A 1 4.24 24.33 7.91
CA MET A 1 4.96 23.51 8.90
C MET A 1 5.09 24.30 10.18
N ASP A 2 4.55 23.78 11.27
CA ASP A 2 4.63 24.45 12.58
C ASP A 2 6.10 24.51 13.02
N LYS A 3 6.64 25.73 13.09
CA LYS A 3 8.04 25.96 13.47
C LYS A 3 8.29 25.68 14.95
N SER A 4 7.25 25.62 15.78
CA SER A 4 7.37 25.29 17.20
C SER A 4 7.64 23.79 17.39
N LEU A 5 6.93 22.92 16.67
CA LEU A 5 7.14 21.47 16.70
C LEU A 5 8.55 21.10 16.24
N LEU A 6 9.04 21.70 15.14
CA LEU A 6 10.40 21.45 14.64
C LEU A 6 11.47 21.81 15.68
N LYS A 7 11.27 22.90 16.42
CA LYS A 7 12.20 23.31 17.49
C LYS A 7 12.27 22.29 18.61
N GLU A 8 11.15 21.68 18.98
CA GLU A 8 11.13 20.65 20.02
C GLU A 8 11.80 19.36 19.54
N VAL A 9 11.52 18.92 18.30
CA VAL A 9 12.17 17.72 17.72
C VAL A 9 13.68 17.89 17.62
N LEU A 10 14.17 19.09 17.30
CA LEU A 10 15.61 19.37 17.23
C LEU A 10 16.32 19.38 18.58
N LYS A 11 15.60 19.48 19.71
CA LYS A 11 16.17 19.32 21.05
C LYS A 11 16.40 17.87 21.45
N MET A 12 15.74 16.92 20.77
CA MET A 12 15.89 15.49 21.05
C MET A 12 17.30 15.01 20.66
N PRO A 13 17.83 14.00 21.37
CA PRO A 13 19.02 13.27 20.93
C PRO A 13 18.91 12.76 19.48
N PRO A 14 20.00 12.70 18.71
CA PRO A 14 19.96 12.29 17.30
C PRO A 14 19.33 10.92 17.05
N ASP A 15 19.56 9.95 17.93
CA ASP A 15 18.98 8.61 17.91
C ASP A 15 17.47 8.63 18.09
N GLU A 16 16.94 9.39 19.06
CA GLU A 16 15.49 9.53 19.23
C GLU A 16 14.83 10.23 18.03
N ARG A 17 15.52 11.17 17.37
CA ARG A 17 15.02 11.81 16.14
C ARG A 17 14.90 10.82 14.99
N ILE A 18 15.83 9.87 14.87
CA ILE A 18 15.78 8.81 13.86
C ILE A 18 14.55 7.93 14.10
N THR A 19 14.36 7.45 15.33
CA THR A 19 13.18 6.65 15.71
C THR A 19 11.88 7.39 15.41
N LEU A 20 11.79 8.68 15.74
CA LEU A 20 10.61 9.49 15.44
C LEU A 20 10.36 9.61 13.93
N ALA A 21 11.41 9.81 13.14
CA ALA A 21 11.30 9.90 11.68
C ALA A 21 10.80 8.58 11.07
N GLU A 22 11.28 7.44 11.56
CA GLU A 22 10.81 6.10 11.13
C GLU A 22 9.33 5.91 11.41
N ILE A 23 8.86 6.22 12.63
CA ILE A 23 7.44 6.12 13.00
C ILE A 23 6.56 7.00 12.10
N ILE A 24 7.02 8.23 11.80
CA ILE A 24 6.30 9.14 10.90
C ILE A 24 6.24 8.55 9.48
N LEU A 25 7.36 8.02 8.95
CA LEU A 25 7.39 7.39 7.64
C LEU A 25 6.44 6.18 7.57
N GLU A 26 6.44 5.33 8.60
CA GLU A 26 5.51 4.19 8.71
C GLU A 26 4.05 4.64 8.74
N SER A 27 3.74 5.76 9.41
CA SER A 27 2.38 6.30 9.46
C SER A 27 1.83 6.73 8.09
N ILE A 28 2.72 7.17 7.19
CA ILE A 28 2.38 7.56 5.82
C ILE A 28 2.28 6.32 4.92
N ASN A 29 3.13 5.32 5.18
CA ASN A 29 3.18 4.07 4.42
C ASN A 29 2.15 3.03 4.88
N ARG A 30 1.23 3.38 5.77
CA ARG A 30 0.09 2.51 6.08
C ARG A 30 -0.81 2.48 4.86
N GLU A 31 -0.72 1.40 4.08
CA GLU A 31 -1.81 0.99 3.20
C GLU A 31 -3.11 1.07 4.01
N GLU A 32 -4.05 1.90 3.54
CA GLU A 32 -5.37 1.97 4.15
C GLU A 32 -5.93 0.55 4.18
N ASN A 33 -6.11 0.02 5.39
CA ASN A 33 -6.50 -1.37 5.58
C ASN A 33 -7.78 -1.68 4.77
N GLU A 34 -8.68 -0.70 4.67
CA GLU A 34 -9.88 -0.74 3.85
C GLU A 34 -9.58 -0.99 2.36
N ILE A 35 -8.66 -0.24 1.75
CA ILE A 35 -8.24 -0.46 0.36
C ILE A 35 -7.67 -1.86 0.18
N ARG A 36 -6.85 -2.33 1.14
CA ARG A 36 -6.30 -3.69 1.11
C ARG A 36 -7.41 -4.74 1.19
N GLN A 37 -8.40 -4.58 2.06
CA GLN A 37 -9.52 -5.52 2.16
C GLN A 37 -10.38 -5.53 0.89
N ILE A 38 -10.66 -4.36 0.32
CA ILE A 38 -11.39 -4.25 -0.96
C ILE A 38 -10.64 -4.98 -2.07
N TRP A 39 -9.32 -4.84 -2.14
CA TRP A 39 -8.49 -5.57 -3.11
C TRP A 39 -8.50 -7.08 -2.89
N ILE A 40 -8.40 -7.54 -1.64
CA ILE A 40 -8.47 -8.97 -1.31
C ILE A 40 -9.82 -9.55 -1.76
N GLN A 41 -10.92 -8.83 -1.48
CA GLN A 41 -12.26 -9.24 -1.87
C GLN A 41 -12.41 -9.31 -3.40
N GLU A 42 -12.00 -8.26 -4.11
CA GLU A 42 -12.05 -8.20 -5.59
C GLU A 42 -11.25 -9.36 -6.23
N VAL A 43 -10.03 -9.63 -5.75
CA VAL A 43 -9.21 -10.73 -6.27
C VAL A 43 -9.87 -12.09 -6.01
N SER A 44 -10.42 -12.29 -4.81
CA SER A 44 -11.16 -13.50 -4.45
C SER A 44 -12.37 -13.70 -5.37
N ASP A 45 -13.13 -12.65 -5.63
CA ASP A 45 -14.32 -12.70 -6.49
C ASP A 45 -13.96 -12.99 -7.95
N ARG A 46 -12.87 -12.41 -8.46
CA ARG A 46 -12.35 -12.73 -9.81
C ARG A 46 -11.91 -14.18 -9.95
N ILE A 47 -11.19 -14.71 -8.96
CA ILE A 47 -10.77 -16.12 -8.95
C ILE A 47 -12.00 -17.04 -8.94
N LYS A 48 -13.02 -16.70 -8.14
CA LYS A 48 -14.26 -17.47 -8.09
C LYS A 48 -15.01 -17.43 -9.42
N ALA A 49 -15.17 -16.25 -10.02
CA ALA A 49 -15.82 -16.09 -11.31
C ALA A 49 -15.11 -16.88 -12.41
N TYR A 50 -13.76 -16.90 -12.40
CA TYR A 50 -12.96 -17.72 -13.30
C TYR A 50 -13.23 -19.21 -13.12
N ARG A 51 -13.15 -19.71 -11.88
CA ARG A 51 -13.42 -21.13 -11.56
C ARG A 51 -14.83 -21.58 -11.91
N ASP A 52 -15.81 -20.69 -11.74
CA ASP A 52 -17.21 -20.95 -12.06
C ASP A 52 -17.51 -20.85 -13.58
N GLY A 53 -16.53 -20.50 -14.42
CA GLY A 53 -16.73 -20.29 -15.86
C GLY A 53 -17.54 -19.05 -16.20
N LYS A 54 -17.64 -18.09 -15.28
CA LYS A 54 -18.42 -16.84 -15.41
C LYS A 54 -17.57 -15.63 -15.75
N ALA A 55 -16.24 -15.76 -15.70
CA ALA A 55 -15.33 -14.69 -16.06
C ALA A 55 -15.10 -14.67 -17.58
N ASN A 56 -15.13 -13.47 -18.15
CA ASN A 56 -14.60 -13.24 -19.49
C ASN A 56 -13.07 -13.22 -19.39
N VAL A 57 -12.44 -14.30 -19.85
CA VAL A 57 -10.98 -14.41 -19.90
C VAL A 57 -10.47 -14.10 -21.30
N ILE A 58 -9.25 -13.58 -21.34
CA ILE A 58 -8.51 -13.37 -22.58
C ILE A 58 -7.32 -14.33 -22.50
N ASP A 59 -7.02 -14.99 -23.62
CA ASP A 59 -5.83 -15.84 -23.69
C ASP A 59 -4.58 -14.96 -23.58
N PHE A 60 -3.63 -15.40 -22.76
CA PHE A 60 -2.38 -14.68 -22.55
C PHE A 60 -1.55 -14.64 -23.83
N GLU A 61 -1.47 -15.75 -24.56
CA GLU A 61 -0.67 -15.87 -25.78
C GLU A 61 -1.25 -15.01 -26.92
N ASP A 62 -2.56 -14.77 -26.92
CA ASP A 62 -3.23 -13.93 -27.93
C ASP A 62 -2.97 -12.42 -27.75
N GLN A 63 -2.53 -11.99 -26.56
CA GLN A 63 -2.34 -10.57 -26.21
C GLN A 63 -0.92 -10.22 -25.79
N TYR A 64 -0.07 -11.21 -25.50
CA TYR A 64 1.30 -10.97 -25.08
C TYR A 64 2.14 -10.46 -26.25
N ILE A 65 2.45 -9.16 -26.23
CA ILE A 65 3.44 -8.54 -27.11
C ILE A 65 4.68 -8.29 -26.25
N GLU A 66 5.73 -9.07 -26.50
CA GLU A 66 7.04 -8.91 -25.85
C GLU A 66 7.57 -7.49 -26.14
N SER A 67 7.98 -6.76 -25.10
CA SER A 67 8.50 -5.38 -25.19
C SER A 67 10.01 -5.33 -25.03
#